data_AF-A0A1B9EZ65-F1
#
_entry.id   AF-A0A1B9EZ65-F1
#
_cell.length_a   1.000
_cell.length_b   1.000
_cell.length_c   1.000
_cell.angle_alpha   90.00
_cell.angle_beta   90.00
_cell.angle_gamma   90.00
#
_symmetry.space_group_name_H-M   'P 1'
#
loop_
_entity.id
_entity.type
_entity.pdbx_description
1 polymer ?
#
loop_
_entity_poly.entity_id
_entity_poly.type
_entity_poly.pdbx_seq_one_letter_code
_entity_poly.pdbx_strand_id
1 'polypeptide(L)'
;MHAESTAAAATVFTNVRPYGAQHPVDLTVVDGVVTADPAPRGAKVVACEGRIALPTLVDAHIHPDKTAWGEPWVTRNPASSIAEYTEEDVKLYHALRTPLKKRAERLMGHAVAQGTRAMRAHVDVAPAYDLVGVEGVGSARGALRHALDVEIVAFPQHGVVRTPGTRELLEEAARTGAVDRVGGIDPIGFDEALDEQLDIVFGIADRHGVGVDIHLHERAATGMESLRAIIGRTKALSLQGKVTVSHVFCVPGLPQRELDRLAAELADAGISLTTVAPSSDLVLPIDRLREHGVEVGLGSDGVRDSWSPFGNADMLHRSHLLARVRDARLDEELEAAFRAGADGGARLLGLPEADLKPGAPADFLLVRGECLPQVVVDLPRREMVVRGGRIVARDGELVGH
;
A
#
# COMPACT_ATOMS: atom_id res chain seq x y z
N MET A 1 20.63 -43.59 -2.54
CA MET A 1 20.68 -42.15 -2.23
C MET A 1 19.28 -41.74 -1.81
N HIS A 2 19.04 -41.71 -0.49
CA HIS A 2 17.77 -41.23 0.05
C HIS A 2 17.73 -39.71 -0.17
N ALA A 3 16.70 -39.23 -0.86
CA ALA A 3 16.36 -37.83 -0.83
C ALA A 3 16.03 -37.48 0.64
N GLU A 4 16.81 -36.60 1.25
CA GLU A 4 16.40 -35.93 2.48
C GLU A 4 15.12 -35.17 2.15
N SER A 5 13.99 -35.78 2.51
CA SER A 5 12.71 -35.07 2.62
C SER A 5 12.95 -33.97 3.65
N THR A 6 13.11 -32.73 3.17
CA THR A 6 13.05 -31.56 4.03
C THR A 6 11.69 -31.63 4.72
N ALA A 7 11.68 -31.97 6.01
CA ALA A 7 10.45 -32.01 6.78
C ALA A 7 9.74 -30.65 6.63
N ALA A 8 8.46 -30.68 6.25
CA ALA A 8 7.66 -29.47 6.07
C ALA A 8 7.75 -28.59 7.32
N ALA A 9 7.91 -27.29 7.13
CA ALA A 9 8.03 -26.36 8.25
C ALA A 9 6.65 -26.16 8.87
N ALA A 10 6.37 -26.89 9.96
CA ALA A 10 5.09 -26.84 10.65
C ALA A 10 5.15 -26.03 11.94
N THR A 11 4.20 -25.12 12.13
CA THR A 11 4.01 -24.35 13.36
C THR A 11 2.56 -24.40 13.80
N VAL A 12 2.31 -24.59 15.09
CA VAL A 12 0.99 -24.50 15.71
C VAL A 12 0.96 -23.27 16.60
N PHE A 13 0.11 -22.31 16.27
CA PHE A 13 -0.17 -21.15 17.11
C PHE A 13 -1.36 -21.48 17.99
N THR A 14 -1.11 -21.76 19.26
CA THR A 14 -2.14 -22.28 20.17
C THR A 14 -2.90 -21.18 20.85
N ASN A 15 -4.19 -21.43 21.12
CA ASN A 15 -5.06 -20.54 21.89
C ASN A 15 -5.15 -19.13 21.27
N VAL A 16 -5.47 -19.02 19.98
CA VAL A 16 -5.76 -17.74 19.31
C VAL A 16 -7.27 -17.53 19.16
N ARG A 17 -7.72 -16.28 19.10
CA ARG A 17 -9.11 -15.92 18.79
C ARG A 17 -9.19 -15.22 17.42
N PRO A 18 -9.43 -15.95 16.31
CA PRO A 18 -9.63 -15.34 15.00
C PRO A 18 -10.74 -14.29 15.06
N TYR A 19 -10.45 -13.05 14.67
CA TYR A 19 -11.38 -11.92 14.70
C TYR A 19 -12.06 -11.65 16.07
N GLY A 20 -11.52 -12.18 17.17
CA GLY A 20 -12.10 -12.04 18.51
C GLY A 20 -13.13 -13.11 18.88
N ALA A 21 -13.15 -14.25 18.16
CA ALA A 21 -14.03 -15.38 18.47
C ALA A 21 -14.05 -15.74 19.98
N GLN A 22 -15.25 -16.03 20.51
CA GLN A 22 -15.44 -16.33 21.94
C GLN A 22 -14.61 -17.52 22.43
N HIS A 23 -14.48 -18.54 21.59
CA HIS A 23 -13.70 -19.73 21.88
C HIS A 23 -12.39 -19.70 21.10
N PRO A 24 -11.24 -19.76 21.79
CA PRO A 24 -9.97 -19.81 21.12
C PRO A 24 -9.77 -21.16 20.40
N VAL A 25 -8.98 -21.13 19.34
CA VAL A 25 -8.60 -22.28 18.52
C VAL A 25 -7.09 -22.35 18.38
N ASP A 26 -6.59 -23.48 17.90
CA ASP A 26 -5.20 -23.62 17.48
C ASP A 26 -5.12 -23.45 15.96
N LEU A 27 -4.23 -22.60 15.47
CA LEU A 27 -3.94 -22.47 14.03
C LEU A 27 -2.73 -23.33 13.68
N THR A 28 -2.98 -24.39 12.90
CA THR A 28 -1.92 -25.22 12.33
C THR A 28 -1.49 -24.63 11.00
N VAL A 29 -0.19 -24.40 10.86
CA VAL A 29 0.44 -23.84 9.66
C VAL A 29 1.47 -24.82 9.14
N VAL A 30 1.38 -25.15 7.84
CA VAL A 30 2.33 -26.01 7.14
C VAL A 30 2.79 -25.27 5.89
N ASP A 31 4.10 -25.11 5.74
CA ASP A 31 4.74 -24.44 4.59
C ASP A 31 4.14 -23.04 4.30
N GLY A 32 3.78 -22.34 5.38
CA GLY A 32 3.28 -20.97 5.36
C GLY A 32 1.78 -20.82 5.07
N VAL A 33 1.04 -21.91 4.99
CA VAL A 33 -0.41 -21.93 4.73
C VAL A 33 -1.15 -22.51 5.93
N VAL A 34 -2.31 -21.93 6.27
CA VAL A 34 -3.19 -22.47 7.32
C VAL A 34 -3.82 -23.78 6.82
N THR A 35 -3.85 -24.81 7.68
CA THR A 35 -4.47 -26.10 7.35
C THR A 35 -5.46 -26.57 8.42
N ALA A 36 -6.44 -27.37 8.00
CA ALA A 36 -7.33 -28.12 8.90
C ALA A 36 -6.74 -29.47 9.33
N ASP A 37 -5.65 -29.91 8.71
CA ASP A 37 -5.00 -31.17 9.03
C ASP A 37 -4.35 -31.14 10.42
N PRO A 38 -4.25 -32.30 11.10
CA PRO A 38 -3.52 -32.40 12.35
C PRO A 38 -2.07 -31.93 12.19
N ALA A 39 -1.56 -31.23 13.19
CA ALA A 39 -0.17 -30.79 13.21
C ALA A 39 0.80 -31.96 13.04
N PRO A 40 1.76 -31.89 12.09
CA PRO A 40 2.79 -32.89 11.94
C PRO A 40 3.57 -33.11 13.23
N ARG A 41 4.03 -34.35 13.46
CA ARG A 41 4.86 -34.67 14.63
C ARG A 41 6.12 -33.80 14.63
N GLY A 42 6.36 -33.09 15.74
CA GLY A 42 7.50 -32.18 15.87
C GLY A 42 7.24 -30.74 15.41
N ALA A 43 5.99 -30.39 15.06
CA ALA A 43 5.61 -29.02 14.79
C ALA A 43 6.00 -28.09 15.95
N LYS A 44 6.52 -26.91 15.62
CA LYS A 44 6.84 -25.88 16.60
C LYS A 44 5.55 -25.38 17.23
N VAL A 45 5.50 -25.27 18.56
CA VAL A 45 4.34 -24.72 19.26
C VAL A 45 4.63 -23.29 19.71
N VAL A 46 3.70 -22.38 19.43
CA VAL A 46 3.74 -20.97 19.84
C VAL A 46 2.49 -20.66 20.63
N ALA A 47 2.64 -20.42 21.93
CA ALA A 47 1.52 -20.03 22.79
C ALA A 47 1.09 -18.60 22.49
N CYS A 48 -0.20 -18.40 22.25
CA CYS A 48 -0.77 -17.09 21.91
C CYS A 48 -1.72 -16.54 22.98
N GLU A 49 -1.87 -17.22 24.12
CA GLU A 49 -2.51 -16.68 25.34
C GLU A 49 -3.90 -16.03 25.13
N GLY A 50 -4.71 -16.55 24.22
CA GLY A 50 -6.04 -16.01 23.93
C GLY A 50 -6.01 -14.65 23.24
N ARG A 51 -4.92 -14.25 22.58
CA ARG A 51 -4.86 -13.01 21.80
C ARG A 51 -5.77 -13.10 20.57
N ILE A 52 -6.27 -11.94 20.14
CA ILE A 52 -7.01 -11.83 18.89
C ILE A 52 -6.01 -12.01 17.75
N ALA A 53 -6.34 -12.89 16.80
CA ALA A 53 -5.64 -13.00 15.53
C ALA A 53 -6.43 -12.26 14.44
N LEU A 54 -5.79 -11.32 13.76
CA LEU A 54 -6.35 -10.58 12.63
C LEU A 54 -5.43 -10.73 11.41
N PRO A 55 -5.97 -10.70 10.17
CA PRO A 55 -5.16 -10.64 8.98
C PRO A 55 -4.13 -9.50 9.05
N THR A 56 -2.94 -9.74 8.51
CA THR A 56 -1.99 -8.65 8.24
C THR A 56 -2.56 -7.64 7.25
N LEU A 57 -2.02 -6.44 7.31
CA LEU A 57 -2.46 -5.27 6.55
C LEU A 57 -1.63 -5.11 5.28
N VAL A 58 -2.12 -4.28 4.37
CA VAL A 58 -1.47 -3.93 3.10
C VAL A 58 -1.54 -2.43 2.91
N ASP A 59 -0.39 -1.81 2.67
CA ASP A 59 -0.29 -0.37 2.40
C ASP A 59 -0.30 -0.14 0.88
N ALA A 60 -1.46 0.20 0.33
CA ALA A 60 -1.64 0.29 -1.12
C ALA A 60 -0.99 1.53 -1.75
N HIS A 61 -0.44 2.46 -0.94
CA HIS A 61 0.18 3.70 -1.43
C HIS A 61 1.05 4.35 -0.34
N ILE A 62 2.38 4.35 -0.52
CA ILE A 62 3.35 4.94 0.42
C ILE A 62 4.60 5.48 -0.31
N HIS A 63 5.29 6.47 0.26
CA HIS A 63 6.53 7.08 -0.29
C HIS A 63 7.75 6.87 0.64
N PRO A 64 8.37 5.67 0.66
CA PRO A 64 9.45 5.36 1.60
C PRO A 64 10.82 5.98 1.25
N ASP A 65 10.98 6.55 0.05
CA ASP A 65 12.18 7.21 -0.44
C ASP A 65 12.40 8.60 0.18
N LYS A 66 11.31 9.34 0.42
CA LYS A 66 11.32 10.72 0.95
C LYS A 66 11.36 10.79 2.48
N THR A 67 11.02 9.69 3.15
CA THR A 67 10.80 9.69 4.60
C THR A 67 12.01 10.15 5.42
N ALA A 68 11.75 10.98 6.43
CA ALA A 68 12.70 11.30 7.51
C ALA A 68 12.54 10.36 8.72
N TRP A 69 11.91 9.20 8.55
CA TRP A 69 11.72 8.25 9.65
C TRP A 69 13.05 7.76 10.25
N GLY A 70 13.19 7.90 11.57
CA GLY A 70 14.42 7.58 12.29
C GLY A 70 15.50 8.68 12.23
N GLU A 71 15.19 9.83 11.64
CA GLU A 71 16.02 11.04 11.69
C GLU A 71 15.55 11.98 12.82
N PRO A 72 16.38 12.96 13.24
CA PRO A 72 15.90 14.07 14.05
C PRO A 72 14.69 14.76 13.41
N TRP A 73 13.83 15.37 14.24
CA TRP A 73 12.66 16.10 13.75
C TRP A 73 13.06 17.17 12.72
N VAL A 74 12.39 17.14 11.57
CA VAL A 74 12.59 18.09 10.48
C VAL A 74 11.51 19.16 10.57
N THR A 75 11.93 20.42 10.72
CA THR A 75 11.01 21.56 10.64
C THR A 75 10.65 21.81 9.18
N ARG A 76 9.34 21.80 8.86
CA ARG A 76 8.82 22.06 7.52
C ARG A 76 8.74 23.57 7.26
N ASN A 77 9.07 23.97 6.04
CA ASN A 77 8.77 25.31 5.53
C ASN A 77 7.35 25.35 4.95
N PRO A 78 6.70 26.53 4.92
CA PRO A 78 5.42 26.68 4.25
C PRO A 78 5.51 26.32 2.76
N ALA A 79 4.60 25.47 2.31
CA ALA A 79 4.37 25.13 0.91
C ALA A 79 2.87 24.94 0.68
N SER A 80 2.38 25.35 -0.48
CA SER A 80 0.96 25.47 -0.82
C SER A 80 0.62 24.94 -2.21
N SER A 81 1.63 24.57 -3.01
CA SER A 81 1.47 23.95 -4.32
C SER A 81 2.36 22.71 -4.46
N ILE A 82 2.06 21.85 -5.43
CA ILE A 82 2.87 20.66 -5.75
C ILE A 82 4.31 21.07 -6.09
N ALA A 83 4.50 22.17 -6.82
CA ALA A 83 5.82 22.70 -7.15
C ALA A 83 6.60 23.11 -5.87
N GLU A 84 5.97 23.85 -4.96
CA GLU A 84 6.60 24.26 -3.70
C GLU A 84 6.94 23.05 -2.82
N TYR A 85 6.05 22.05 -2.72
CA TYR A 85 6.35 20.82 -1.99
C TYR A 85 7.52 20.04 -2.60
N THR A 86 7.60 20.02 -3.93
CA THR A 86 8.71 19.41 -4.66
C THR A 86 10.04 20.10 -4.36
N GLU A 87 10.06 21.44 -4.33
CA GLU A 87 11.25 22.20 -3.94
C GLU A 87 11.69 21.90 -2.48
N GLU A 88 10.73 21.80 -1.55
CA GLU A 88 11.02 21.45 -0.16
C GLU A 88 11.49 20.00 -0.01
N ASP A 89 10.98 19.08 -0.82
CA ASP A 89 11.47 17.71 -0.88
C ASP A 89 12.92 17.62 -1.34
N VAL A 90 13.31 18.32 -2.41
CA VAL A 90 14.71 18.39 -2.86
C VAL A 90 15.62 18.96 -1.78
N LYS A 91 15.19 20.03 -1.08
CA LYS A 91 15.95 20.61 0.04
C LYS A 91 16.14 19.58 1.15
N LEU A 92 15.08 18.86 1.51
CA LEU A 92 15.14 17.82 2.52
C LEU A 92 16.07 16.68 2.10
N TYR A 93 15.93 16.18 0.86
CA TYR A 93 16.77 15.13 0.30
C TYR A 93 18.26 15.45 0.44
N HIS A 94 18.69 16.67 0.11
CA HIS A 94 20.07 17.10 0.26
C HIS A 94 20.51 17.34 1.71
N ALA A 95 19.58 17.67 2.61
CA ALA A 95 19.86 17.86 4.03
C ALA A 95 20.00 16.52 4.79
N LEU A 96 19.33 15.46 4.32
CA LEU A 96 19.35 14.13 4.94
C LEU A 96 20.70 13.44 4.71
N ARG A 97 21.42 13.17 5.82
CA ARG A 97 22.76 12.54 5.77
C ARG A 97 22.69 11.02 5.75
N THR A 98 21.63 10.45 6.29
CA THR A 98 21.45 8.99 6.29
C THR A 98 21.10 8.52 4.87
N PRO A 99 21.82 7.51 4.34
CA PRO A 99 21.54 6.97 3.01
C PRO A 99 20.08 6.55 2.84
N LEU A 100 19.53 6.80 1.65
CA LEU A 100 18.13 6.54 1.32
C LEU A 100 17.70 5.11 1.66
N LYS A 101 18.51 4.11 1.27
CA LYS A 101 18.29 2.70 1.62
C LYS A 101 18.01 2.52 3.12
N LYS A 102 18.83 3.11 3.99
CA LYS A 102 18.69 2.94 5.45
C LYS A 102 17.42 3.60 5.98
N ARG A 103 17.02 4.75 5.43
CA ARG A 103 15.77 5.44 5.80
C ARG A 103 14.56 4.62 5.36
N ALA A 104 14.55 4.15 4.12
CA ALA A 104 13.52 3.27 3.58
C ALA A 104 13.40 1.97 4.40
N GLU A 105 14.52 1.27 4.66
CA GLU A 105 14.53 0.06 5.50
C GLU A 105 13.96 0.29 6.90
N ARG A 106 14.25 1.43 7.54
CA ARG A 106 13.69 1.77 8.86
C ARG A 106 12.18 1.95 8.82
N LEU A 107 11.66 2.69 7.85
CA LEU A 107 10.22 2.91 7.71
C LEU A 107 9.50 1.60 7.35
N MET A 108 10.01 0.88 6.35
CA MET A 108 9.41 -0.36 5.86
C MET A 108 9.48 -1.46 6.93
N GLY A 109 10.59 -1.58 7.65
CA GLY A 109 10.72 -2.49 8.80
C GLY A 109 9.80 -2.12 9.96
N HIS A 110 9.58 -0.81 10.19
CA HIS A 110 8.56 -0.36 11.14
C HIS A 110 7.15 -0.77 10.70
N ALA A 111 6.80 -0.59 9.42
CA ALA A 111 5.51 -1.00 8.87
C ALA A 111 5.25 -2.50 9.07
N VAL A 112 6.26 -3.34 8.82
CA VAL A 112 6.19 -4.79 9.12
C VAL A 112 5.90 -5.03 10.59
N ALA A 113 6.57 -4.32 11.49
CA ALA A 113 6.34 -4.46 12.92
C ALA A 113 4.94 -3.98 13.36
N GLN A 114 4.28 -3.13 12.56
CA GLN A 114 2.88 -2.77 12.71
C GLN A 114 1.91 -3.73 11.98
N GLY A 115 2.40 -4.81 11.39
CA GLY A 115 1.57 -5.83 10.75
C GLY A 115 1.30 -5.63 9.27
N THR A 116 2.03 -4.73 8.59
CA THR A 116 1.96 -4.59 7.13
C THR A 116 2.77 -5.71 6.46
N ARG A 117 2.12 -6.54 5.64
CA ARG A 117 2.78 -7.64 4.91
C ARG A 117 3.14 -7.29 3.46
N ALA A 118 2.51 -6.26 2.90
CA ALA A 118 2.77 -5.82 1.54
C ALA A 118 2.56 -4.31 1.40
N MET A 119 3.26 -3.71 0.44
CA MET A 119 3.05 -2.30 0.09
C MET A 119 3.32 -1.99 -1.38
N ARG A 120 2.70 -0.91 -1.87
CA ARG A 120 3.06 -0.26 -3.12
C ARG A 120 3.81 1.05 -2.82
N ALA A 121 5.11 1.03 -3.07
CA ALA A 121 6.01 2.14 -2.83
C ALA A 121 6.14 3.01 -4.08
N HIS A 122 5.68 4.25 -4.01
CA HIS A 122 5.98 5.27 -5.00
C HIS A 122 7.34 5.88 -4.68
N VAL A 123 8.14 6.06 -5.72
CA VAL A 123 9.55 6.44 -5.57
C VAL A 123 9.91 7.48 -6.60
N ASP A 124 10.43 8.61 -6.14
CA ASP A 124 10.68 9.75 -7.01
C ASP A 124 11.74 9.45 -8.08
N VAL A 125 11.37 9.78 -9.31
CA VAL A 125 12.22 9.73 -10.50
C VAL A 125 12.16 11.10 -11.17
N ALA A 126 13.27 11.83 -11.07
CA ALA A 126 13.43 13.15 -11.67
C ALA A 126 14.93 13.46 -11.81
N PRO A 127 15.35 14.41 -12.67
CA PRO A 127 16.74 14.83 -12.78
C PRO A 127 17.40 15.27 -11.46
N ALA A 128 16.60 15.71 -10.48
CA ALA A 128 17.10 16.05 -9.14
C ALA A 128 17.61 14.83 -8.33
N TYR A 129 17.14 13.62 -8.65
CA TYR A 129 17.44 12.39 -7.91
C TYR A 129 18.03 11.27 -8.78
N ASP A 130 17.96 11.39 -10.11
CA ASP A 130 18.11 10.27 -11.06
C ASP A 130 17.23 9.08 -10.62
N LEU A 131 17.82 7.90 -10.45
CA LEU A 131 17.18 6.66 -10.00
C LEU A 131 17.59 6.26 -8.58
N VAL A 132 18.23 7.17 -7.81
CA VAL A 132 18.75 6.88 -6.47
C VAL A 132 17.65 6.38 -5.52
N GLY A 133 16.44 6.95 -5.65
CA GLY A 133 15.26 6.47 -4.93
C GLY A 133 14.95 5.02 -5.24
N VAL A 134 14.84 4.68 -6.53
CA VAL A 134 14.47 3.34 -7.02
C VAL A 134 15.49 2.31 -6.55
N GLU A 135 16.79 2.62 -6.64
CA GLU A 135 17.87 1.75 -6.17
C GLU A 135 17.83 1.53 -4.65
N GLY A 136 17.60 2.58 -3.88
CA GLY A 136 17.58 2.51 -2.42
C GLY A 136 16.36 1.75 -1.89
N VAL A 137 15.18 1.99 -2.43
CA VAL A 137 13.95 1.25 -2.09
C VAL A 137 14.03 -0.19 -2.60
N GLY A 138 14.56 -0.43 -3.80
CA GLY A 138 14.81 -1.77 -4.32
C GLY A 138 15.77 -2.58 -3.43
N SER A 139 16.80 -1.93 -2.90
CA SER A 139 17.71 -2.55 -1.91
C SER A 139 17.00 -2.88 -0.60
N ALA A 140 16.13 -1.98 -0.11
CA ALA A 140 15.33 -2.20 1.11
C ALA A 140 14.34 -3.36 0.93
N ARG A 141 13.66 -3.42 -0.23
CA ARG A 141 12.81 -4.55 -0.64
C ARG A 141 13.58 -5.87 -0.56
N GLY A 142 14.81 -5.92 -1.09
CA GLY A 142 15.66 -7.12 -1.04
C GLY A 142 16.00 -7.57 0.40
N ALA A 143 16.29 -6.62 1.28
CA ALA A 143 16.58 -6.88 2.69
C ALA A 143 15.34 -7.39 3.47
N LEU A 144 14.16 -6.87 3.15
CA LEU A 144 12.90 -7.18 3.84
C LEU A 144 12.04 -8.25 3.17
N ARG A 145 12.47 -8.86 2.06
CA ARG A 145 11.72 -9.89 1.29
C ARG A 145 11.20 -11.08 2.10
N HIS A 146 11.76 -11.31 3.28
CA HIS A 146 11.35 -12.39 4.18
C HIS A 146 10.06 -12.04 4.95
N ALA A 147 9.71 -10.76 5.04
CA ALA A 147 8.61 -10.24 5.85
C ALA A 147 7.69 -9.25 5.11
N LEU A 148 8.13 -8.66 4.00
CA LEU A 148 7.40 -7.63 3.27
C LEU A 148 7.50 -7.83 1.74
N ASP A 149 6.35 -7.90 1.09
CA ASP A 149 6.24 -7.86 -0.37
C ASP A 149 6.09 -6.40 -0.84
N VAL A 150 6.84 -5.98 -1.88
CA VAL A 150 6.91 -4.56 -2.28
C VAL A 150 6.82 -4.43 -3.79
N GLU A 151 5.76 -3.78 -4.27
CA GLU A 151 5.69 -3.22 -5.63
C GLU A 151 6.32 -1.82 -5.64
N ILE A 152 7.16 -1.52 -6.61
CA ILE A 152 7.80 -0.20 -6.77
C ILE A 152 7.19 0.51 -7.99
N VAL A 153 6.77 1.76 -7.80
CA VAL A 153 6.31 2.67 -8.86
C VAL A 153 7.40 3.72 -9.10
N ALA A 154 7.91 3.80 -10.33
CA ALA A 154 8.72 4.96 -10.76
C ALA A 154 7.82 6.18 -10.87
N PHE A 155 7.93 7.11 -9.93
CA PHE A 155 6.99 8.22 -9.78
C PHE A 155 7.60 9.56 -10.21
N PRO A 156 7.09 10.21 -11.27
CA PRO A 156 7.61 11.48 -11.77
C PRO A 156 7.04 12.66 -10.96
N GLN A 157 7.43 12.79 -9.68
CA GLN A 157 6.89 13.82 -8.78
C GLN A 157 7.05 15.26 -9.31
N HIS A 158 8.07 15.49 -10.13
CA HIS A 158 8.37 16.79 -10.75
C HIS A 158 7.61 17.00 -12.08
N GLY A 159 6.75 16.06 -12.48
CA GLY A 159 6.06 16.01 -13.77
C GLY A 159 6.90 15.34 -14.86
N VAL A 160 6.22 14.79 -15.88
CA VAL A 160 6.85 14.00 -16.95
C VAL A 160 7.30 14.92 -18.09
N VAL A 161 6.43 15.82 -18.52
CA VAL A 161 6.66 16.72 -19.65
C VAL A 161 7.29 18.03 -19.19
N ARG A 162 6.79 18.59 -18.07
CA ARG A 162 7.27 19.88 -17.56
C ARG A 162 8.72 19.84 -17.07
N THR A 163 9.24 18.66 -16.76
CA THR A 163 10.62 18.46 -16.31
C THR A 163 11.41 17.64 -17.34
N PRO A 164 12.24 18.29 -18.17
CA PRO A 164 13.06 17.61 -19.17
C PRO A 164 13.99 16.57 -18.55
N GLY A 165 14.10 15.39 -19.15
CA GLY A 165 14.90 14.27 -18.65
C GLY A 165 14.10 13.24 -17.85
N THR A 166 12.91 13.60 -17.32
CA THR A 166 12.09 12.66 -16.55
C THR A 166 11.62 11.48 -17.39
N ARG A 167 11.19 11.73 -18.64
CA ARG A 167 10.76 10.67 -19.57
C ARG A 167 11.82 9.58 -19.74
N GLU A 168 13.07 9.99 -19.97
CA GLU A 168 14.19 9.07 -20.18
C GLU A 168 14.48 8.25 -18.94
N LEU A 169 14.39 8.85 -17.75
CA LEU A 169 14.57 8.16 -16.48
C LEU A 169 13.45 7.15 -16.19
N LEU A 170 12.18 7.50 -16.48
CA LEU A 170 11.07 6.56 -16.34
C LEU A 170 11.21 5.36 -17.28
N GLU A 171 11.58 5.60 -18.54
CA GLU A 171 11.85 4.53 -19.51
C GLU A 171 13.02 3.66 -19.03
N GLU A 172 14.10 4.24 -18.49
CA GLU A 172 15.24 3.50 -17.95
C GLU A 172 14.85 2.62 -16.75
N ALA A 173 14.08 3.15 -15.80
CA ALA A 173 13.61 2.41 -14.65
C ALA A 173 12.76 1.20 -15.06
N ALA A 174 11.85 1.38 -16.03
CA ALA A 174 11.02 0.30 -16.56
C ALA A 174 11.85 -0.74 -17.34
N ARG A 175 12.71 -0.27 -18.25
CA ARG A 175 13.55 -1.12 -19.12
C ARG A 175 14.50 -2.02 -18.34
N THR A 176 15.03 -1.54 -17.22
CA THR A 176 15.94 -2.30 -16.36
C THR A 176 15.21 -3.32 -15.47
N GLY A 177 13.87 -3.26 -15.41
CA GLY A 177 13.07 -4.09 -14.50
C GLY A 177 13.24 -3.71 -13.03
N ALA A 178 13.74 -2.49 -12.75
CA ALA A 178 13.93 -2.01 -11.39
C ALA A 178 12.60 -1.68 -10.70
N VAL A 179 11.56 -1.39 -11.49
CA VAL A 179 10.22 -1.05 -11.03
C VAL A 179 9.16 -1.98 -11.61
N ASP A 180 8.06 -2.12 -10.87
CA ASP A 180 6.92 -2.93 -11.25
C ASP A 180 5.86 -2.11 -12.01
N ARG A 181 5.88 -0.77 -11.82
CA ARG A 181 4.96 0.18 -12.41
C ARG A 181 5.64 1.52 -12.74
N VAL A 182 5.04 2.26 -13.67
CA VAL A 182 5.39 3.67 -13.95
C VAL A 182 4.23 4.58 -13.58
N GLY A 183 4.53 5.78 -13.09
CA GLY A 183 3.54 6.72 -12.64
C GLY A 183 3.43 7.98 -13.49
N GLY A 184 2.45 8.80 -13.10
CA GLY A 184 2.20 10.15 -13.61
C GLY A 184 1.61 11.00 -12.48
N ILE A 185 1.48 12.31 -12.72
CA ILE A 185 0.91 13.23 -11.73
C ILE A 185 0.16 14.35 -12.47
N ASP A 186 -1.09 14.59 -12.05
CA ASP A 186 -1.96 15.72 -12.44
C ASP A 186 -1.70 16.22 -13.88
N PRO A 187 -2.13 15.45 -14.90
CA PRO A 187 -1.76 15.70 -16.29
C PRO A 187 -2.15 17.06 -16.85
N ILE A 188 -3.16 17.71 -16.27
CA ILE A 188 -3.62 19.05 -16.67
C ILE A 188 -3.10 20.11 -15.70
N GLY A 189 -3.38 19.94 -14.41
CA GLY A 189 -3.19 20.96 -13.38
C GLY A 189 -1.75 21.11 -12.90
N PHE A 190 -0.91 20.09 -13.13
CA PHE A 190 0.51 20.17 -12.81
C PHE A 190 1.39 19.95 -14.03
N ASP A 191 1.23 18.90 -14.83
CA ASP A 191 2.14 18.69 -15.96
C ASP A 191 1.77 19.53 -17.20
N GLU A 192 0.55 20.09 -17.23
CA GLU A 192 0.03 20.99 -18.28
C GLU A 192 0.08 20.36 -19.69
N ALA A 193 0.02 19.03 -19.75
CA ALA A 193 0.29 18.26 -20.97
C ALA A 193 -0.48 16.93 -20.98
N LEU A 194 -1.81 16.97 -20.79
CA LEU A 194 -2.67 15.78 -20.63
C LEU A 194 -2.34 14.64 -21.59
N ASP A 195 -2.43 14.90 -22.89
CA ASP A 195 -2.25 13.85 -23.89
C ASP A 195 -0.80 13.37 -23.97
N GLU A 196 0.17 14.31 -23.94
CA GLU A 196 1.58 13.98 -24.05
C GLU A 196 2.08 13.18 -22.83
N GLN A 197 1.72 13.58 -21.60
CA GLN A 197 2.07 12.83 -20.40
C GLN A 197 1.50 11.42 -20.48
N LEU A 198 0.19 11.30 -20.73
CA LEU A 198 -0.45 9.99 -20.68
C LEU A 198 0.06 9.08 -21.81
N ASP A 199 0.33 9.61 -23.00
CA ASP A 199 0.94 8.83 -24.09
C ASP A 199 2.35 8.36 -23.75
N ILE A 200 3.13 9.17 -23.01
CA ILE A 200 4.43 8.76 -22.48
C ILE A 200 4.26 7.62 -21.48
N VAL A 201 3.52 7.84 -20.39
CA VAL A 201 3.40 6.89 -19.28
C VAL A 201 2.82 5.55 -19.75
N PHE A 202 1.72 5.60 -20.50
CA PHE A 202 1.09 4.39 -21.04
C PHE A 202 1.94 3.73 -22.11
N GLY A 203 2.66 4.50 -22.93
CA GLY A 203 3.58 3.95 -23.91
C GLY A 203 4.76 3.22 -23.28
N ILE A 204 5.31 3.72 -22.16
CA ILE A 204 6.35 3.02 -21.38
C ILE A 204 5.78 1.71 -20.83
N ALA A 205 4.59 1.75 -20.22
CA ALA A 205 3.93 0.57 -19.66
C ALA A 205 3.68 -0.53 -20.70
N ASP A 206 3.16 -0.17 -21.88
CA ASP A 206 2.92 -1.09 -22.99
C ASP A 206 4.23 -1.72 -23.51
N ARG A 207 5.27 -0.91 -23.76
CA ARG A 207 6.56 -1.40 -24.29
C ARG A 207 7.29 -2.35 -23.34
N HIS A 208 7.27 -2.08 -22.04
CA HIS A 208 8.05 -2.83 -21.04
C HIS A 208 7.22 -3.81 -20.20
N GLY A 209 5.91 -3.85 -20.40
CA GLY A 209 5.02 -4.78 -19.72
C GLY A 209 4.77 -4.48 -18.23
N VAL A 210 5.15 -3.30 -17.76
CA VAL A 210 4.94 -2.83 -16.36
C VAL A 210 3.52 -2.25 -16.17
N GLY A 211 3.07 -2.12 -14.92
CA GLY A 211 1.79 -1.48 -14.62
C GLY A 211 1.85 0.06 -14.63
N VAL A 212 0.69 0.70 -14.43
CA VAL A 212 0.57 2.16 -14.28
C VAL A 212 -0.05 2.50 -12.93
N ASP A 213 0.48 3.52 -12.25
CA ASP A 213 -0.15 4.13 -11.07
C ASP A 213 -0.02 5.66 -11.10
N ILE A 214 -1.12 6.37 -11.41
CA ILE A 214 -1.11 7.83 -11.60
C ILE A 214 -1.71 8.55 -10.39
N HIS A 215 -0.98 9.52 -9.85
CA HIS A 215 -1.49 10.46 -8.86
C HIS A 215 -2.45 11.45 -9.50
N LEU A 216 -3.69 11.49 -9.02
CA LEU A 216 -4.72 12.40 -9.52
C LEU A 216 -5.37 13.18 -8.37
N HIS A 217 -4.81 14.35 -8.07
CA HIS A 217 -5.29 15.30 -7.08
C HIS A 217 -6.24 16.34 -7.69
N GLU A 218 -6.23 16.48 -9.02
CA GLU A 218 -7.16 17.35 -9.75
C GLU A 218 -8.61 17.09 -9.35
N ARG A 219 -9.37 18.17 -9.17
CA ARG A 219 -10.76 18.13 -8.70
C ARG A 219 -11.73 18.47 -9.82
N ALA A 220 -13.01 18.21 -9.57
CA ALA A 220 -14.13 18.61 -10.41
C ALA A 220 -13.93 18.21 -11.90
N ALA A 221 -14.27 19.09 -12.83
CA ALA A 221 -14.25 18.80 -14.27
C ALA A 221 -12.85 18.42 -14.78
N THR A 222 -11.80 19.08 -14.27
CA THR A 222 -10.41 18.82 -14.67
C THR A 222 -9.99 17.39 -14.31
N GLY A 223 -10.19 16.98 -13.05
CA GLY A 223 -9.85 15.61 -12.65
C GLY A 223 -10.73 14.57 -13.35
N MET A 224 -11.99 14.89 -13.68
CA MET A 224 -12.84 14.00 -14.47
C MET A 224 -12.34 13.86 -15.92
N GLU A 225 -11.86 14.93 -16.54
CA GLU A 225 -11.24 14.89 -17.87
C GLU A 225 -10.00 13.99 -17.89
N SER A 226 -9.08 14.19 -16.94
CA SER A 226 -7.90 13.34 -16.77
C SER A 226 -8.27 11.88 -16.53
N LEU A 227 -9.25 11.60 -15.66
CA LEU A 227 -9.68 10.22 -15.36
C LEU A 227 -10.29 9.53 -16.59
N ARG A 228 -11.07 10.25 -17.41
CA ARG A 228 -11.65 9.73 -18.66
C ARG A 228 -10.57 9.46 -19.70
N ALA A 229 -9.55 10.31 -19.79
CA ALA A 229 -8.40 10.11 -20.66
C ALA A 229 -7.59 8.86 -20.26
N ILE A 230 -7.43 8.62 -18.95
CA ILE A 230 -6.79 7.40 -18.39
C ILE A 230 -7.62 6.15 -18.74
N ILE A 231 -8.94 6.17 -18.56
CA ILE A 231 -9.84 5.07 -18.95
C ILE A 231 -9.69 4.76 -20.45
N GLY A 232 -9.68 5.79 -21.31
CA GLY A 232 -9.55 5.64 -22.76
C GLY A 232 -8.25 4.93 -23.15
N ARG A 233 -7.11 5.36 -22.60
CA ARG A 233 -5.79 4.76 -22.88
C ARG A 233 -5.65 3.34 -22.33
N THR A 234 -6.25 3.09 -21.16
CA THR A 234 -6.28 1.76 -20.57
C THR A 234 -6.95 0.76 -21.51
N LYS A 235 -8.10 1.13 -22.10
CA LYS A 235 -8.80 0.28 -23.07
C LYS A 235 -8.07 0.19 -24.40
N ALA A 236 -7.54 1.29 -24.91
CA ALA A 236 -6.86 1.35 -26.20
C ALA A 236 -5.61 0.45 -26.25
N LEU A 237 -4.88 0.34 -25.14
CA LEU A 237 -3.65 -0.44 -25.03
C LEU A 237 -3.85 -1.81 -24.35
N SER A 238 -5.09 -2.20 -24.10
CA SER A 238 -5.41 -3.48 -23.43
C SER A 238 -4.72 -3.66 -22.07
N LEU A 239 -4.62 -2.60 -21.28
CA LEU A 239 -3.96 -2.58 -19.96
C LEU A 239 -4.94 -2.79 -18.80
N GLN A 240 -6.09 -3.41 -19.05
CA GLN A 240 -7.07 -3.74 -18.02
C GLN A 240 -6.42 -4.58 -16.91
N GLY A 241 -6.71 -4.24 -15.65
CA GLY A 241 -6.12 -4.89 -14.47
C GLY A 241 -4.69 -4.45 -14.15
N LYS A 242 -4.07 -3.58 -14.96
CA LYS A 242 -2.70 -3.09 -14.75
C LYS A 242 -2.61 -1.61 -14.38
N VAL A 243 -3.74 -0.89 -14.34
CA VAL A 243 -3.80 0.54 -14.08
C VAL A 243 -4.45 0.82 -12.72
N THR A 244 -3.79 1.67 -11.95
CA THR A 244 -4.30 2.23 -10.71
C THR A 244 -4.32 3.76 -10.82
N VAL A 245 -5.31 4.40 -10.21
CA VAL A 245 -5.32 5.86 -10.05
C VAL A 245 -5.39 6.19 -8.57
N SER A 246 -4.43 6.97 -8.11
CA SER A 246 -4.25 7.30 -6.70
C SER A 246 -4.93 8.63 -6.33
N HIS A 247 -5.50 8.68 -5.12
CA HIS A 247 -6.28 9.79 -4.54
C HIS A 247 -7.64 10.04 -5.19
N VAL A 248 -7.64 10.41 -6.47
CA VAL A 248 -8.83 10.62 -7.32
C VAL A 248 -9.84 11.61 -6.71
N PHE A 249 -9.34 12.78 -6.29
CA PHE A 249 -10.13 13.79 -5.56
C PHE A 249 -11.29 14.42 -6.35
N CYS A 250 -11.43 14.11 -7.64
CA CYS A 250 -12.58 14.46 -8.47
C CYS A 250 -13.81 13.55 -8.26
N VAL A 251 -13.64 12.37 -7.63
CA VAL A 251 -14.72 11.38 -7.44
C VAL A 251 -15.57 11.63 -6.19
N PRO A 252 -14.99 11.97 -5.03
CA PRO A 252 -15.78 12.34 -3.86
C PRO A 252 -16.73 13.50 -4.18
N GLY A 253 -17.99 13.37 -3.76
CA GLY A 253 -19.03 14.39 -3.96
C GLY A 253 -19.79 14.32 -5.29
N LEU A 254 -19.47 13.38 -6.20
CA LEU A 254 -20.27 13.16 -7.40
C LEU A 254 -21.72 12.76 -7.05
N PRO A 255 -22.72 13.23 -7.81
CA PRO A 255 -24.08 12.70 -7.71
C PRO A 255 -24.12 11.19 -7.93
N GLN A 256 -24.94 10.47 -7.18
CA GLN A 256 -24.94 8.99 -7.17
C GLN A 256 -25.04 8.36 -8.56
N ARG A 257 -25.88 8.91 -9.46
CA ARG A 257 -26.00 8.40 -10.85
C ARG A 257 -24.71 8.54 -11.65
N GLU A 258 -23.96 9.62 -11.41
CA GLU A 258 -22.70 9.90 -12.09
C GLU A 258 -21.58 9.03 -11.54
N LEU A 259 -21.55 8.85 -10.21
CA LEU A 259 -20.67 7.89 -9.54
C LEU A 259 -20.90 6.47 -10.06
N ASP A 260 -22.15 6.01 -10.16
CA ASP A 260 -22.47 4.67 -10.66
C ASP A 260 -22.00 4.44 -12.09
N ARG A 261 -22.23 5.42 -12.97
CA ARG A 261 -21.74 5.35 -14.35
C ARG A 261 -20.21 5.29 -14.39
N LEU A 262 -19.54 6.15 -13.65
CA LEU A 262 -18.08 6.16 -13.58
C LEU A 262 -17.53 4.83 -13.02
N ALA A 263 -18.13 4.31 -11.95
CA ALA A 263 -17.72 3.06 -11.33
C ALA A 263 -17.84 1.88 -12.30
N ALA A 264 -18.95 1.80 -13.06
CA ALA A 264 -19.11 0.78 -14.10
C ALA A 264 -18.05 0.89 -15.20
N GLU A 265 -17.67 2.11 -15.60
CA GLU A 265 -16.63 2.32 -16.61
C GLU A 265 -15.22 1.96 -16.11
N LEU A 266 -14.92 2.27 -14.85
CA LEU A 266 -13.67 1.89 -14.19
C LEU A 266 -13.56 0.36 -14.08
N ALA A 267 -14.65 -0.29 -13.68
CA ALA A 267 -14.72 -1.75 -13.59
C ALA A 267 -14.55 -2.43 -14.96
N ASP A 268 -15.22 -1.92 -16.00
CA ASP A 268 -15.04 -2.40 -17.39
C ASP A 268 -13.60 -2.19 -17.90
N ALA A 269 -12.94 -1.11 -17.46
CA ALA A 269 -11.53 -0.87 -17.75
C ALA A 269 -10.56 -1.63 -16.83
N GLY A 270 -11.05 -2.37 -15.82
CA GLY A 270 -10.22 -3.03 -14.82
C GLY A 270 -9.27 -2.07 -14.08
N ILE A 271 -9.71 -0.83 -13.84
CA ILE A 271 -8.93 0.19 -13.13
C ILE A 271 -9.23 0.10 -11.64
N SER A 272 -8.18 0.06 -10.83
CA SER A 272 -8.27 0.13 -9.37
C SER A 272 -7.97 1.55 -8.87
N LEU A 273 -8.43 1.87 -7.67
CA LEU A 273 -8.20 3.18 -7.06
C LEU A 273 -7.51 3.05 -5.70
N THR A 274 -6.73 4.06 -5.31
CA THR A 274 -6.25 4.18 -3.92
C THR A 274 -6.81 5.43 -3.27
N THR A 275 -7.06 5.35 -1.97
CA THR A 275 -7.37 6.50 -1.11
C THR A 275 -6.45 6.51 0.09
N VAL A 276 -6.13 7.70 0.57
CA VAL A 276 -5.33 7.90 1.79
C VAL A 276 -6.18 8.47 2.93
N ALA A 277 -7.49 8.61 2.70
CA ALA A 277 -8.50 9.11 3.63
C ALA A 277 -8.09 10.42 4.34
N PRO A 278 -7.70 11.49 3.61
CA PRO A 278 -7.16 12.69 4.23
C PRO A 278 -8.25 13.52 4.95
N SER A 279 -9.49 13.46 4.46
CA SER A 279 -10.66 14.16 5.03
C SER A 279 -11.96 13.55 4.51
N SER A 280 -13.10 13.93 5.10
CA SER A 280 -14.42 13.41 4.71
C SER A 280 -14.86 13.83 3.30
N ASP A 281 -14.40 14.98 2.82
CA ASP A 281 -14.68 15.51 1.48
C ASP A 281 -13.77 14.93 0.39
N LEU A 282 -12.73 14.18 0.76
CA LEU A 282 -11.72 13.64 -0.14
C LEU A 282 -11.60 12.11 -0.10
N VAL A 283 -12.27 11.44 0.83
CA VAL A 283 -12.27 9.98 0.90
C VAL A 283 -13.19 9.38 -0.17
N LEU A 284 -12.68 8.40 -0.90
CA LEU A 284 -13.45 7.68 -1.92
C LEU A 284 -14.70 6.99 -1.33
N PRO A 285 -15.82 6.90 -2.09
CA PRO A 285 -16.99 6.12 -1.73
C PRO A 285 -16.72 4.62 -1.94
N ILE A 286 -15.85 4.03 -1.09
CA ILE A 286 -15.29 2.68 -1.22
C ILE A 286 -16.37 1.62 -1.46
N ASP A 287 -17.42 1.58 -0.62
CA ASP A 287 -18.45 0.54 -0.70
C ASP A 287 -19.18 0.58 -2.04
N ARG A 288 -19.56 1.78 -2.47
CA ARG A 288 -20.27 1.96 -3.74
C ARG A 288 -19.39 1.61 -4.95
N LEU A 289 -18.11 1.97 -4.91
CA LEU A 289 -17.14 1.58 -5.96
C LEU A 289 -17.00 0.05 -6.04
N ARG A 290 -16.90 -0.62 -4.90
CA ARG A 290 -16.80 -2.09 -4.82
C ARG A 290 -18.05 -2.82 -5.28
N GLU A 291 -19.25 -2.27 -5.04
CA GLU A 291 -20.49 -2.83 -5.57
C GLU A 291 -20.50 -2.94 -7.11
N HIS A 292 -19.71 -2.11 -7.80
CA HIS A 292 -19.51 -2.19 -9.26
C HIS A 292 -18.27 -3.02 -9.67
N GLY A 293 -17.53 -3.59 -8.72
CA GLY A 293 -16.32 -4.36 -8.98
C GLY A 293 -15.03 -3.52 -9.11
N VAL A 294 -15.04 -2.26 -8.68
CA VAL A 294 -13.82 -1.44 -8.61
C VAL A 294 -13.07 -1.77 -7.32
N GLU A 295 -11.84 -2.26 -7.45
CA GLU A 295 -10.98 -2.46 -6.30
C GLU A 295 -10.47 -1.12 -5.75
N VAL A 296 -10.55 -0.98 -4.42
CA VAL A 296 -10.09 0.21 -3.71
C VAL A 296 -9.21 -0.19 -2.54
N GLY A 297 -7.98 0.30 -2.56
CA GLY A 297 -6.98 0.12 -1.50
C GLY A 297 -6.79 1.39 -0.66
N LEU A 298 -6.41 1.18 0.61
CA LEU A 298 -6.06 2.24 1.54
C LEU A 298 -4.54 2.38 1.63
N GLY A 299 -4.01 3.60 1.65
CA GLY A 299 -2.58 3.85 1.76
C GLY A 299 -2.18 4.88 2.82
N SER A 300 -0.91 4.84 3.22
CA SER A 300 -0.33 5.78 4.17
C SER A 300 -0.01 7.15 3.58
N ASP A 301 0.28 7.24 2.28
CA ASP A 301 0.88 8.39 1.61
C ASP A 301 2.30 8.71 2.13
N GLY A 302 2.73 9.97 2.07
CA GLY A 302 3.92 10.47 2.75
C GLY A 302 3.92 10.19 4.26
N VAL A 303 5.07 9.79 4.79
CA VAL A 303 5.28 9.50 6.22
C VAL A 303 6.47 10.27 6.73
N ARG A 304 6.20 11.32 7.52
CA ARG A 304 7.21 12.21 8.11
C ARG A 304 8.22 12.70 7.07
N ASP A 305 7.74 13.49 6.12
CA ASP A 305 8.53 14.08 5.04
C ASP A 305 8.17 15.57 4.86
N SER A 306 8.66 16.18 3.77
CA SER A 306 8.34 17.58 3.43
C SER A 306 6.86 17.77 3.07
N TRP A 307 6.21 16.75 2.50
CA TRP A 307 4.81 16.77 2.07
C TRP A 307 3.86 16.73 3.27
N SER A 308 4.13 15.86 4.25
CA SER A 308 3.26 15.66 5.41
C SER A 308 4.06 15.42 6.70
N PRO A 309 3.70 16.10 7.81
CA PRO A 309 4.25 15.79 9.12
C PRO A 309 3.58 14.55 9.75
N PHE A 310 2.47 14.09 9.17
CA PHE A 310 1.68 12.98 9.66
C PHE A 310 2.17 11.65 9.09
N GLY A 311 1.45 10.59 9.42
CA GLY A 311 1.80 9.23 9.02
C GLY A 311 2.72 8.55 10.04
N ASN A 312 2.51 7.24 10.18
CA ASN A 312 3.31 6.36 11.03
C ASN A 312 3.51 4.98 10.39
N ALA A 313 3.15 4.80 9.11
CA ALA A 313 3.15 3.52 8.41
C ALA A 313 2.45 2.37 9.17
N ASP A 314 1.48 2.72 10.03
CA ASP A 314 0.59 1.78 10.70
C ASP A 314 -0.76 1.79 9.96
N MET A 315 -1.04 0.71 9.23
CA MET A 315 -2.30 0.60 8.47
C MET A 315 -3.54 0.42 9.36
N LEU A 316 -3.41 -0.01 10.63
CA LEU A 316 -4.54 -0.03 11.57
C LEU A 316 -4.85 1.39 12.03
N HIS A 317 -3.82 2.21 12.26
CA HIS A 317 -4.01 3.64 12.48
C HIS A 317 -4.63 4.32 11.25
N ARG A 318 -4.20 3.96 10.03
CA ARG A 318 -4.83 4.48 8.80
C ARG A 318 -6.29 4.02 8.66
N SER A 319 -6.62 2.77 9.00
CA SER A 319 -8.00 2.27 9.06
C SER A 319 -8.84 3.00 10.12
N HIS A 320 -8.28 3.32 11.28
CA HIS A 320 -8.92 4.15 12.29
C HIS A 320 -9.24 5.54 11.75
N LEU A 321 -8.28 6.18 11.06
CA LEU A 321 -8.51 7.48 10.42
C LEU A 321 -9.60 7.38 9.35
N LEU A 322 -9.60 6.32 8.54
CA LEU A 322 -10.66 6.06 7.57
C LEU A 322 -12.03 5.98 8.24
N ALA A 323 -12.18 5.17 9.29
CA ALA A 323 -13.41 5.07 10.07
C ALA A 323 -13.85 6.45 10.62
N ARG A 324 -12.89 7.22 11.14
CA ARG A 324 -13.15 8.56 11.69
C ARG A 324 -13.63 9.54 10.63
N VAL A 325 -12.98 9.62 9.47
CA VAL A 325 -13.38 10.58 8.41
C VAL A 325 -14.69 10.17 7.73
N ARG A 326 -15.06 8.88 7.82
CA ARG A 326 -16.35 8.35 7.36
C ARG A 326 -17.46 8.47 8.41
N ASP A 327 -17.15 9.01 9.59
CA ASP A 327 -18.05 9.09 10.74
C ASP A 327 -18.67 7.74 11.16
N ALA A 328 -17.90 6.65 11.08
CA ALA A 328 -18.35 5.31 11.44
C ALA A 328 -18.82 5.25 12.91
N ARG A 329 -19.99 4.62 13.14
CA ARG A 329 -20.65 4.43 14.44
C ARG A 329 -21.02 2.98 14.73
N LEU A 330 -21.07 2.13 13.72
CA LEU A 330 -21.46 0.73 13.82
C LEU A 330 -20.25 -0.20 13.71
N ASP A 331 -20.36 -1.39 14.30
CA ASP A 331 -19.31 -2.40 14.26
C ASP A 331 -18.96 -2.78 12.83
N GLU A 332 -19.96 -2.94 11.95
CA GLU A 332 -19.75 -3.29 10.55
C GLU A 332 -18.99 -2.20 9.77
N GLU A 333 -19.16 -0.92 10.14
CA GLU A 333 -18.45 0.19 9.53
C GLU A 333 -16.98 0.24 9.98
N LEU A 334 -16.71 -0.08 11.25
CA LEU A 334 -15.36 -0.23 11.80
C LEU A 334 -14.63 -1.42 11.15
N GLU A 335 -15.33 -2.55 11.00
CA GLU A 335 -14.80 -3.71 10.27
C GLU A 335 -14.51 -3.39 8.80
N ALA A 336 -15.40 -2.67 8.12
CA ALA A 336 -15.20 -2.27 6.74
C ALA A 336 -13.94 -1.38 6.57
N ALA A 337 -13.69 -0.48 7.52
CA ALA A 337 -12.48 0.34 7.53
C ALA A 337 -11.20 -0.50 7.74
N PHE A 338 -11.25 -1.52 8.60
CA PHE A 338 -10.15 -2.48 8.72
C PHE A 338 -9.93 -3.25 7.41
N ARG A 339 -10.99 -3.84 6.84
CA ARG A 339 -10.91 -4.60 5.58
C ARG A 339 -10.41 -3.76 4.41
N ALA A 340 -10.62 -2.44 4.40
CA ALA A 340 -10.03 -1.55 3.40
C ALA A 340 -8.50 -1.54 3.41
N GLY A 341 -7.87 -1.60 4.59
CA GLY A 341 -6.42 -1.70 4.77
C GLY A 341 -5.87 -3.13 4.84
N ALA A 342 -6.73 -4.15 4.80
CA ALA A 342 -6.35 -5.57 4.73
C ALA A 342 -6.73 -6.14 3.35
N ASP A 343 -7.91 -6.75 3.24
CA ASP A 343 -8.39 -7.45 2.04
C ASP A 343 -8.46 -6.53 0.81
N GLY A 344 -8.85 -5.26 1.00
CA GLY A 344 -8.90 -4.27 -0.07
C GLY A 344 -7.53 -3.99 -0.69
N GLY A 345 -6.52 -3.78 0.15
CA GLY A 345 -5.14 -3.64 -0.33
C GLY A 345 -4.61 -4.94 -0.95
N ALA A 346 -4.93 -6.09 -0.34
CA ALA A 346 -4.53 -7.40 -0.89
C ALA A 346 -5.07 -7.62 -2.30
N ARG A 347 -6.37 -7.42 -2.53
CA ARG A 347 -6.98 -7.55 -3.86
C ARG A 347 -6.40 -6.55 -4.86
N LEU A 348 -6.17 -5.30 -4.47
CA LEU A 348 -5.55 -4.28 -5.33
C LEU A 348 -4.13 -4.68 -5.77
N LEU A 349 -3.36 -5.33 -4.89
CA LEU A 349 -2.01 -5.83 -5.18
C LEU A 349 -2.02 -7.27 -5.78
N GLY A 350 -3.19 -7.88 -6.02
CA GLY A 350 -3.30 -9.24 -6.55
C GLY A 350 -2.82 -10.34 -5.58
N LEU A 351 -2.88 -10.09 -4.27
CA LEU A 351 -2.46 -11.01 -3.22
C LEU A 351 -3.66 -11.82 -2.69
N PRO A 352 -3.45 -13.08 -2.26
CA PRO A 352 -4.50 -13.87 -1.62
C PRO A 352 -4.90 -13.26 -0.27
N GLU A 353 -6.19 -13.30 0.07
CA GLU A 353 -6.70 -12.85 1.37
C GLU A 353 -6.17 -13.74 2.50
N ALA A 354 -5.76 -13.12 3.62
CA ALA A 354 -5.21 -13.81 4.78
C ALA A 354 -6.29 -14.04 5.86
N ASP A 355 -7.40 -14.65 5.47
CA ASP A 355 -8.63 -14.74 6.28
C ASP A 355 -8.62 -15.77 7.41
N LEU A 356 -7.43 -16.35 7.69
CA LEU A 356 -7.18 -17.37 8.71
C LEU A 356 -7.92 -18.70 8.48
N LYS A 357 -8.51 -18.93 7.30
CA LYS A 357 -9.14 -20.21 6.95
C LYS A 357 -8.13 -21.18 6.31
N PRO A 358 -8.41 -22.49 6.33
CA PRO A 358 -7.58 -23.46 5.61
C PRO A 358 -7.38 -23.07 4.14
N GLY A 359 -6.13 -23.09 3.68
CA GLY A 359 -5.71 -22.65 2.35
C GLY A 359 -5.26 -21.19 2.26
N ALA A 360 -5.57 -20.35 3.26
CA ALA A 360 -5.10 -18.97 3.31
C ALA A 360 -3.61 -18.90 3.72
N PRO A 361 -2.86 -17.89 3.25
CA PRO A 361 -1.54 -17.61 3.80
C PRO A 361 -1.63 -17.37 5.31
N ALA A 362 -0.68 -17.92 6.06
CA ALA A 362 -0.56 -17.71 7.49
C ALA A 362 0.09 -16.35 7.80
N ASP A 363 -0.59 -15.28 7.39
CA ASP A 363 -0.19 -13.89 7.61
C ASP A 363 -1.17 -13.22 8.57
N PHE A 364 -0.76 -13.02 9.82
CA PHE A 364 -1.64 -12.42 10.83
C PHE A 364 -0.87 -11.68 11.92
N LEU A 365 -1.57 -10.77 12.59
CA LEU A 365 -1.10 -10.05 13.76
C LEU A 365 -1.87 -10.50 15.00
N LEU A 366 -1.17 -10.54 16.15
CA LEU A 366 -1.75 -10.83 17.45
C LEU A 366 -1.83 -9.56 18.29
N VAL A 367 -3.03 -9.29 18.81
CA VAL A 367 -3.33 -8.11 19.63
C VAL A 367 -4.17 -8.47 20.86
N ARG A 368 -4.13 -7.58 21.86
CA ARG A 368 -5.07 -7.61 22.99
C ARG A 368 -6.38 -6.93 22.60
N GLY A 369 -7.48 -7.42 23.15
CA GLY A 369 -8.81 -6.86 22.95
C GLY A 369 -9.89 -7.93 23.08
N GLU A 370 -11.11 -7.54 22.76
CA GLU A 370 -12.31 -8.38 22.81
C GLU A 370 -12.86 -8.68 21.41
N CYS A 371 -12.86 -7.70 20.51
CA CYS A 371 -13.37 -7.84 19.14
C CYS A 371 -12.61 -6.93 18.14
N LEU A 372 -12.81 -7.15 16.84
CA LEU A 372 -12.19 -6.33 15.78
C LEU A 372 -12.59 -4.83 15.85
N PRO A 373 -13.87 -4.45 16.04
CA PRO A 373 -14.25 -3.04 16.22
C PRO A 373 -13.44 -2.32 17.31
N GLN A 374 -13.26 -2.97 18.47
CA GLN A 374 -12.44 -2.42 19.55
C GLN A 374 -10.99 -2.22 19.10
N VAL A 375 -10.39 -3.19 18.40
CA VAL A 375 -9.00 -3.08 17.91
C VAL A 375 -8.81 -1.86 17.00
N VAL A 376 -9.79 -1.56 16.13
CA VAL A 376 -9.77 -0.37 15.27
C VAL A 376 -9.83 0.92 16.08
N VAL A 377 -10.61 0.95 17.17
CA VAL A 377 -10.76 2.14 18.02
C VAL A 377 -9.55 2.35 18.93
N ASP A 378 -9.10 1.30 19.62
CA ASP A 378 -8.11 1.36 20.70
C ASP A 378 -6.66 1.34 20.19
N LEU A 379 -6.43 0.90 18.94
CA LEU A 379 -5.11 0.80 18.32
C LEU A 379 -4.07 0.07 19.20
N PRO A 380 -4.36 -1.17 19.65
CA PRO A 380 -3.46 -1.90 20.53
C PRO A 380 -2.12 -2.18 19.84
N ARG A 381 -1.05 -2.26 20.65
CA ARG A 381 0.27 -2.71 20.20
C ARG A 381 0.16 -4.13 19.64
N ARG A 382 0.86 -4.39 18.53
CA ARG A 382 1.04 -5.75 17.99
C ARG A 382 2.02 -6.51 18.86
N GLU A 383 1.52 -7.52 19.57
CA GLU A 383 2.39 -8.40 20.37
C GLU A 383 3.20 -9.34 19.48
N MET A 384 2.63 -9.74 18.35
CA MET A 384 3.27 -10.61 17.38
C MET A 384 2.77 -10.30 15.98
N VAL A 385 3.66 -10.36 15.00
CA VAL A 385 3.30 -10.39 13.57
C VAL A 385 3.88 -11.65 12.97
N VAL A 386 3.05 -12.36 12.21
CA VAL A 386 3.37 -13.62 11.53
C VAL A 386 3.21 -13.40 10.03
N ARG A 387 4.20 -13.85 9.25
CA ARG A 387 4.20 -13.86 7.78
C ARG A 387 4.59 -15.25 7.30
N GLY A 388 3.74 -15.92 6.54
CA GLY A 388 3.94 -17.28 6.05
C GLY A 388 4.28 -18.25 7.18
N GLY A 389 3.60 -18.12 8.33
CA GLY A 389 3.83 -18.95 9.51
C GLY A 389 5.09 -18.61 10.31
N ARG A 390 5.89 -17.62 9.89
CA ARG A 390 7.10 -17.19 10.59
C ARG A 390 6.84 -15.91 11.35
N ILE A 391 7.34 -15.85 12.58
CA ILE A 391 7.25 -14.65 13.41
C ILE A 391 8.26 -13.64 12.87
N VAL A 392 7.76 -12.50 12.38
CA VAL A 392 8.57 -11.43 11.79
C VAL A 392 8.64 -10.19 12.67
N ALA A 393 7.73 -10.04 13.63
CA ALA A 393 7.87 -9.03 14.67
C ALA A 393 7.31 -9.52 16.02
N ARG A 394 7.87 -8.97 17.10
CA ARG A 394 7.39 -9.15 18.46
C ARG A 394 7.38 -7.80 19.15
N ASP A 395 6.31 -7.53 19.90
CA ASP A 395 6.19 -6.30 20.67
C ASP A 395 6.49 -5.04 19.82
N GLY A 396 5.98 -4.98 18.59
CA GLY A 396 6.20 -3.83 17.70
C GLY A 396 7.64 -3.63 17.22
N GLU A 397 8.52 -4.63 17.34
CA GLU A 397 9.88 -4.63 16.79
C GLU A 397 10.09 -5.79 15.82
N LEU A 398 10.77 -5.53 14.71
CA LEU A 398 11.13 -6.53 13.70
C LEU A 398 12.10 -7.56 14.30
N VAL A 399 11.88 -8.84 13.99
CA VAL A 399 12.74 -9.95 14.41
C VAL A 399 13.09 -10.86 13.24
N GLY A 400 14.30 -11.44 13.28
CA GLY A 400 14.84 -12.26 12.20
C GLY A 400 15.40 -11.40 11.07
N HIS A 401 16.72 -11.49 10.87
CA HIS A 401 17.44 -10.89 9.74
C HIS A 401 18.05 -12.00 8.89
#